data_AF-A0A0W0GDF3-F1
#
_entry.id   AF-A0A0W0GDF3-F1
#
_cell.length_a   1.000
_cell.length_b   1.000
_cell.length_c   1.000
_cell.angle_alpha   90.00
_cell.angle_beta   90.00
_cell.angle_gamma   90.00
#
_symmetry.space_group_name_H-M   'P 1'
#
loop_
_entity.id
_entity.type
_entity.pdbx_description
1 polymer ?
#
loop_
_entity_poly.entity_id
_entity_poly.type
_entity_poly.pdbx_seq_one_letter_code
_entity_poly.pdbx_strand_id
1 'polypeptide(L)'
;MSNDSSTTPHRHQLYYVETIVYQVDNILFRVPSRYFHEKSEGFSGASQISATTDEGSSDDKPVKLFLPQGATAEDFLQLVRVIYPLTVGLPPPSDLSRTEWISVLKLATAWVFSDIRKLAIIKLSNLHGALDSNGESLLWIDLGRRYSVKAWVLEGLKGLAATNSTTLLPLEKLESIGSDTAMRLLYIRNQQLLNKMKNPRLCGKAREEISMPGYSYGSCNTCGCPRVDHPLKAETEATSVEVIFKDELAAVE
;
A
#
# COMPACT_ATOMS: atom_id res chain seq x y z
N MET A 1 31.40 21.06 62.48
CA MET A 1 32.02 21.33 61.16
C MET A 1 31.52 20.23 60.24
N SER A 2 30.45 20.50 59.48
CA SER A 2 29.83 19.52 58.59
C SER A 2 30.48 19.66 57.22
N ASN A 3 31.28 18.67 56.82
CA ASN A 3 31.74 18.51 55.44
C ASN A 3 30.58 17.95 54.64
N ASP A 4 29.77 18.84 54.06
CA ASP A 4 28.77 18.46 53.07
C ASP A 4 29.48 18.37 51.71
N SER A 5 30.09 17.22 51.45
CA SER A 5 30.64 16.90 50.14
C SER A 5 29.47 16.74 49.17
N SER A 6 29.09 17.84 48.53
CA SER A 6 28.07 17.88 47.48
C SER A 6 28.57 17.09 46.26
N THR A 7 28.31 15.79 46.25
CA THR A 7 28.57 14.95 45.09
C THR A 7 27.66 15.41 43.96
N THR A 8 28.24 15.97 42.89
CA THR A 8 27.47 16.37 41.71
C THR A 8 26.79 15.14 41.11
N PRO A 9 25.48 15.19 40.82
CA PRO A 9 24.80 14.07 40.20
C PRO A 9 25.37 13.82 38.80
N HIS A 10 25.68 12.56 38.49
CA HIS A 10 26.19 12.13 37.19
C HIS A 10 25.15 11.30 36.44
N ARG A 11 25.09 11.45 35.11
CA ARG A 11 24.14 10.75 34.24
C ARG A 11 24.52 9.28 34.12
N HIS A 12 23.53 8.38 34.16
CA HIS A 12 23.76 6.96 33.93
C HIS A 12 24.03 6.69 32.45
N GLN A 13 25.13 6.02 32.12
CA GLN A 13 25.59 5.83 30.73
C GLN A 13 24.58 5.06 29.84
N LEU A 14 23.79 4.15 30.43
CA LEU A 14 22.84 3.30 29.70
C LEU A 14 21.37 3.69 29.87
N TYR A 15 21.06 4.46 30.91
CA TYR A 15 19.67 4.72 31.35
C TYR A 15 19.45 6.21 31.58
N TYR A 16 19.95 7.02 30.65
CA TYR A 16 19.70 8.45 30.57
C TYR A 16 19.20 8.75 29.16
N VAL A 17 17.87 8.66 28.97
CA VAL A 17 17.24 8.78 27.66
C VAL A 17 17.35 10.22 27.17
N GLU A 18 18.06 10.42 26.07
CA GLU A 18 18.11 11.70 25.38
C GLU A 18 16.80 11.96 24.66
N THR A 19 16.26 13.16 24.82
CA THR A 19 14.99 13.58 24.22
C THR A 19 15.21 14.79 23.34
N ILE A 20 14.39 14.92 22.30
CA ILE A 20 14.32 16.08 21.44
C ILE A 20 12.87 16.59 21.39
N VAL A 21 12.71 17.91 21.36
CA VAL A 21 11.40 18.57 21.21
C VAL A 21 11.23 19.02 19.77
N TYR A 22 10.25 18.47 19.09
CA TYR A 22 9.81 18.91 17.77
C TYR A 22 8.55 19.75 17.87
N GLN A 23 8.49 20.85 17.12
CA GLN A 23 7.28 21.59 16.88
C GLN A 23 6.73 21.23 15.50
N VAL A 24 5.54 20.65 15.46
CA VAL A 24 4.79 20.37 14.24
C VAL A 24 3.51 21.19 14.30
N ASP A 25 3.35 22.12 13.36
CA ASP A 25 2.32 23.17 13.42
C ASP A 25 2.40 23.93 14.76
N ASN A 26 1.37 23.83 15.61
CA ASN A 26 1.29 24.42 16.95
C ASN A 26 1.40 23.39 18.09
N ILE A 27 1.84 22.15 17.78
CA ILE A 27 1.93 21.05 18.75
C ILE A 27 3.40 20.71 19.00
N LEU A 28 3.75 20.58 20.28
CA LEU A 28 5.08 20.14 20.72
C LEU A 28 5.09 18.64 21.00
N PHE A 29 6.08 17.96 20.42
CA PHE A 29 6.32 16.54 20.61
C PHE A 29 7.69 16.34 21.24
N ARG A 30 7.73 15.92 22.50
CA ARG A 30 8.96 15.51 23.17
C ARG A 30 9.15 14.01 23.04
N VAL A 31 10.16 13.60 22.28
CA VAL A 31 10.38 12.19 21.91
C VAL A 31 11.82 11.77 22.13
N PRO A 32 12.10 10.46 22.31
CA PRO A 32 13.47 9.95 22.32
C PRO A 32 14.22 10.34 21.04
N SER A 33 15.39 10.97 21.18
CA SER A 33 16.14 11.52 20.04
C SER A 33 16.84 10.45 19.20
N ARG A 34 17.29 9.38 19.86
CA ARG A 34 18.15 8.33 19.30
C ARG A 34 17.67 7.78 17.95
N TYR A 35 16.40 7.41 17.85
CA TYR A 35 15.87 6.80 16.63
C TYR A 35 15.84 7.78 15.45
N PHE A 36 15.48 9.04 15.70
CA PHE A 36 15.45 10.07 14.67
C PHE A 36 16.85 10.34 14.12
N HIS A 37 17.88 10.34 14.97
CA HIS A 37 19.26 10.60 14.54
C HIS A 37 19.95 9.39 13.90
N GLU A 38 19.73 8.18 14.42
CA GLU A 38 20.41 6.97 13.93
C GLU A 38 19.75 6.33 12.71
N LYS A 39 18.42 6.49 12.55
CA LYS A 39 17.63 5.71 11.58
C LYS A 39 16.99 6.52 10.46
N SER A 40 17.13 7.84 10.46
CA SER A 40 16.68 8.67 9.35
C SER A 40 17.79 9.57 8.82
N GLU A 41 18.01 9.46 7.51
CA GLU A 41 18.89 10.36 6.77
C GLU A 41 18.32 11.79 6.73
N GLY A 42 17.00 11.93 6.64
CA GLY A 42 16.31 13.23 6.66
C GLY A 42 16.48 14.00 7.99
N PHE A 43 16.71 13.29 9.08
CA PHE A 43 16.95 13.86 10.42
C PHE A 43 18.42 13.82 10.87
N SER A 44 19.30 13.23 10.07
CA SER A 44 20.74 13.14 10.39
C SER A 44 21.40 14.52 10.51
N GLY A 45 20.99 15.49 9.69
CA GLY A 45 21.43 16.90 9.78
C GLY A 45 20.88 17.62 11.02
N ALA A 46 19.69 17.27 11.49
CA ALA A 46 19.09 17.87 12.69
C ALA A 46 19.88 17.51 13.97
N SER A 47 20.56 16.36 13.99
CA SER A 47 21.49 15.99 15.07
C SER A 47 22.67 16.96 15.18
N GLN A 48 23.23 17.39 14.04
CA GLN A 48 24.33 18.36 14.00
C GLN A 48 23.87 19.76 14.39
N ILE A 49 22.63 20.13 14.04
CA ILE A 49 22.02 21.42 14.39
C ILE A 49 21.73 21.48 15.91
N SER A 50 21.13 20.45 16.49
CA SER A 50 20.85 20.38 17.93
C SER A 50 22.12 20.48 18.78
N ALA A 51 23.22 19.85 18.34
CA ALA A 51 24.51 19.91 19.02
C ALA A 51 25.19 21.29 18.98
N THR A 52 24.79 22.17 18.06
CA THR A 52 25.44 23.47 17.83
C THR A 52 24.59 24.69 18.20
N THR A 53 23.27 24.53 18.37
CA THR A 53 22.33 25.67 18.47
C THR A 53 21.34 25.61 19.64
N ASP A 54 21.45 24.65 20.56
CA ASP A 54 20.43 24.36 21.61
C ASP A 54 19.03 24.01 21.05
N GLU A 55 18.85 23.90 19.73
CA GLU A 55 17.56 23.62 19.12
C GLU A 55 17.09 22.19 19.44
N GLY A 56 15.84 22.06 19.88
CA GLY A 56 15.21 20.82 20.35
C GLY A 56 15.46 20.47 21.81
N SER A 57 16.20 21.29 22.56
CA SER A 57 16.56 21.00 23.96
C SER A 57 15.43 21.26 24.97
N SER A 58 14.47 22.12 24.62
CA SER A 58 13.38 22.57 25.49
C SER A 58 12.17 23.05 24.70
N ASP A 59 11.05 23.25 25.38
CA ASP A 59 9.80 23.72 24.79
C ASP A 59 9.91 25.17 24.26
N ASP A 60 10.84 25.97 24.81
CA ASP A 60 11.13 27.34 24.36
C ASP A 60 12.00 27.39 23.09
N LYS A 61 12.74 26.31 22.82
CA LYS A 61 13.63 26.16 21.67
C LYS A 61 13.34 24.85 20.93
N PRO A 62 12.13 24.62 20.37
CA PRO A 62 11.84 23.37 19.68
C PRO A 62 12.46 23.36 18.28
N VAL A 63 12.73 22.17 17.74
CA VAL A 63 13.05 22.02 16.31
C VAL A 63 11.75 22.14 15.51
N LYS A 64 11.65 23.17 14.67
CA LYS A 64 10.48 23.35 13.81
C LYS A 64 10.50 22.36 12.66
N LEU A 65 9.55 21.43 12.66
CA LEU A 65 9.40 20.41 11.62
C LEU A 65 8.40 20.85 10.57
N PHE A 66 8.87 20.99 9.33
CA PHE A 66 8.00 21.19 8.18
C PHE A 66 7.53 19.84 7.66
N LEU A 67 6.22 19.64 7.64
CA LEU A 67 5.61 18.42 7.13
C LEU A 67 5.62 18.40 5.59
N PRO A 68 5.77 17.22 4.97
CA PRO A 68 5.52 17.04 3.54
C PRO A 68 4.11 17.49 3.14
N GLN A 69 3.92 17.85 1.87
CA GLN A 69 2.63 18.31 1.38
C GLN A 69 1.51 17.30 1.67
N GLY A 70 0.42 17.76 2.28
CA GLY A 70 -0.72 16.92 2.64
C GLY A 70 -0.49 15.99 3.84
N ALA A 71 0.61 16.17 4.59
CA ALA A 71 0.77 15.59 5.91
C ALA A 71 0.29 16.54 7.01
N THR A 72 -0.16 15.97 8.12
CA THR A 72 -0.68 16.72 9.29
C THR A 72 0.05 16.34 10.57
N ALA A 73 -0.12 17.12 11.64
CA ALA A 73 0.40 16.76 12.97
C ALA A 73 -0.12 15.40 13.47
N GLU A 74 -1.33 15.00 13.05
CA GLU A 74 -1.87 13.67 13.33
C GLU A 74 -1.06 12.58 12.65
N ASP A 75 -0.61 12.79 11.40
CA ASP A 75 0.26 11.84 10.72
C ASP A 75 1.59 11.66 11.50
N PHE A 76 2.12 12.76 12.03
CA PHE A 76 3.33 12.73 12.86
C PHE A 76 3.13 11.97 14.16
N LEU A 77 2.00 12.16 14.83
CA LEU A 77 1.63 11.39 16.01
C LEU A 77 1.68 9.89 15.73
N GLN A 78 1.14 9.44 14.59
CA GLN A 78 1.15 8.02 14.23
C GLN A 78 2.57 7.49 14.01
N LEU A 79 3.45 8.28 13.38
CA LEU A 79 4.86 7.92 13.26
C LEU A 79 5.53 7.78 14.64
N VAL A 80 5.30 8.73 15.54
CA VAL A 80 5.86 8.72 16.91
C VAL A 80 5.36 7.52 17.71
N ARG A 81 4.07 7.15 17.58
CA ARG A 81 3.51 5.93 18.20
C ARG A 81 4.23 4.66 17.78
N VAL A 82 4.80 4.62 16.57
CA VAL A 82 5.61 3.49 16.09
C VAL A 82 7.07 3.62 16.56
N ILE A 83 7.68 4.80 16.48
CA ILE A 83 9.10 5.02 16.85
C ILE A 83 9.34 4.79 18.34
N TYR A 84 8.44 5.26 19.20
CA TYR A 84 8.67 5.25 20.64
C TYR A 84 8.87 3.83 21.20
N PRO A 85 7.97 2.85 20.95
CA PRO A 85 8.20 1.45 21.37
C PRO A 85 9.49 0.87 20.81
N LEU A 86 9.80 1.11 19.53
CA LEU A 86 11.01 0.56 18.88
C LEU A 86 12.29 1.11 19.52
N THR A 87 12.28 2.37 19.98
CA THR A 87 13.44 2.99 20.65
C THR A 87 13.77 2.32 21.97
N VAL A 88 12.76 1.80 22.68
CA VAL A 88 12.92 1.11 23.97
C VAL A 88 12.91 -0.42 23.84
N GLY A 89 12.99 -0.96 22.61
CA GLY A 89 13.07 -2.39 22.35
C GLY A 89 11.74 -3.15 22.48
N LEU A 90 10.61 -2.44 22.44
CA LEU A 90 9.27 -3.03 22.46
C LEU A 90 8.75 -3.27 21.03
N PRO A 91 7.80 -4.21 20.86
CA PRO A 91 7.15 -4.42 19.56
C PRO A 91 6.37 -3.17 19.13
N PRO A 92 6.18 -2.97 17.80
CA PRO A 92 5.34 -1.88 17.30
C PRO A 92 3.88 -2.09 17.74
N PRO A 93 3.07 -1.02 17.83
CA PRO A 93 1.69 -1.15 18.30
C PRO A 93 0.86 -2.05 17.37
N SER A 94 -0.04 -2.83 17.98
CA SER A 94 -0.90 -3.78 17.26
C SER A 94 -2.27 -3.20 16.90
N ASP A 95 -2.59 -2.02 17.41
CA ASP A 95 -3.91 -1.37 17.37
C ASP A 95 -4.04 -0.29 16.29
N LEU A 96 -2.98 -0.01 15.50
CA LEU A 96 -3.07 0.96 14.40
C LEU A 96 -3.98 0.42 13.28
N SER A 97 -4.96 1.25 12.94
CA SER A 97 -5.83 1.11 11.78
C SER A 97 -5.07 1.31 10.47
N ARG A 98 -5.74 0.99 9.35
CA ARG A 98 -5.18 1.17 8.02
C ARG A 98 -4.79 2.62 7.74
N THR A 99 -5.64 3.58 8.06
CA THR A 99 -5.38 5.01 7.80
C THR A 99 -4.18 5.50 8.60
N GLU A 100 -4.03 5.04 9.84
CA GLU A 100 -2.88 5.36 10.68
C GLU A 100 -1.59 4.74 10.10
N TRP A 101 -1.63 3.51 9.59
CA TRP A 101 -0.47 2.93 8.90
C TRP A 101 -0.13 3.64 7.59
N ILE A 102 -1.10 4.19 6.87
CA ILE A 102 -0.85 5.04 5.69
C ILE A 102 -0.13 6.33 6.11
N SER A 103 -0.52 6.94 7.23
CA SER A 103 0.17 8.09 7.81
C SER A 103 1.63 7.78 8.14
N VAL A 104 1.87 6.63 8.79
CA VAL A 104 3.23 6.14 9.10
C VAL A 104 4.03 5.94 7.81
N LEU A 105 3.47 5.27 6.79
CA LEU A 105 4.14 5.06 5.51
C LEU A 105 4.49 6.38 4.81
N LYS A 106 3.57 7.35 4.83
CA LYS A 106 3.75 8.68 4.23
C LYS A 106 5.01 9.35 4.76
N LEU A 107 5.10 9.50 6.08
CA LEU A 107 6.22 10.19 6.73
C LEU A 107 7.49 9.36 6.72
N ALA A 108 7.40 8.04 6.90
CA ALA A 108 8.55 7.16 6.84
C ALA A 108 9.22 7.19 5.45
N THR A 109 8.44 7.35 4.39
CA THR A 109 8.96 7.51 3.03
C THR A 109 9.60 8.89 2.85
N ALA A 110 8.90 9.95 3.24
CA ALA A 110 9.38 11.32 3.05
C ALA A 110 10.67 11.62 3.82
N TRP A 111 10.83 11.03 4.99
CA TRP A 111 12.01 11.22 5.85
C TRP A 111 12.96 10.02 5.86
N VAL A 112 12.81 9.09 4.93
CA VAL A 112 13.77 7.99 4.69
C VAL A 112 13.96 7.09 5.92
N PHE A 113 12.92 6.86 6.72
CA PHE A 113 12.90 5.81 7.74
C PHE A 113 12.69 4.44 7.08
N SER A 114 13.76 3.89 6.49
CA SER A 114 13.69 2.68 5.65
C SER A 114 13.11 1.45 6.34
N ASP A 115 13.40 1.28 7.64
CA ASP A 115 12.90 0.19 8.47
C ASP A 115 11.40 0.37 8.81
N ILE A 116 10.98 1.57 9.20
CA ILE A 116 9.57 1.89 9.46
C ILE A 116 8.76 1.77 8.18
N ARG A 117 9.29 2.23 7.04
CA ARG A 117 8.65 2.09 5.73
C ARG A 117 8.40 0.63 5.39
N LYS A 118 9.40 -0.25 5.56
CA LYS A 118 9.25 -1.70 5.38
C LYS A 118 8.19 -2.28 6.32
N LEU A 119 8.22 -1.89 7.60
CA LEU A 119 7.23 -2.33 8.59
C LEU A 119 5.81 -1.93 8.19
N ALA A 120 5.60 -0.67 7.79
CA ALA A 120 4.31 -0.16 7.38
C ALA A 120 3.78 -0.88 6.13
N ILE A 121 4.64 -1.16 5.13
CA ILE A 121 4.26 -1.95 3.95
C ILE A 121 3.81 -3.35 4.33
N ILE A 122 4.52 -4.03 5.23
CA ILE A 122 4.14 -5.38 5.70
C ILE A 122 2.78 -5.33 6.41
N LYS A 123 2.59 -4.38 7.33
CA LYS A 123 1.35 -4.22 8.09
C LYS A 123 0.16 -3.90 7.18
N LEU A 124 0.33 -2.97 6.25
CA LEU A 124 -0.69 -2.63 5.26
C LEU A 124 -1.02 -3.79 4.32
N SER A 125 -0.02 -4.55 3.85
CA SER A 125 -0.23 -5.73 3.00
C SER A 125 -1.02 -6.82 3.73
N ASN A 126 -0.77 -7.02 5.03
CA ASN A 126 -1.54 -7.98 5.84
C ASN A 126 -2.99 -7.52 6.04
N LEU A 127 -3.21 -6.22 6.22
CA LEU A 127 -4.56 -5.63 6.27
C LEU A 127 -5.26 -5.70 4.91
N HIS A 128 -4.51 -5.66 3.80
CA HIS A 128 -5.04 -5.77 2.44
C HIS A 128 -5.62 -7.16 2.16
N GLY A 129 -4.86 -8.23 2.43
CA GLY A 129 -5.28 -9.60 2.14
C GLY A 129 -6.53 -10.05 2.91
N ALA A 130 -6.90 -9.34 3.98
CA ALA A 130 -8.15 -9.58 4.70
C ALA A 130 -9.38 -8.92 4.05
N LEU A 131 -9.21 -8.03 3.05
CA LEU A 131 -10.24 -7.07 2.62
C LEU A 131 -10.47 -6.99 1.09
N ASP A 132 -9.97 -7.95 0.31
CA ASP A 132 -10.14 -8.03 -1.17
C ASP A 132 -11.62 -8.02 -1.66
N SER A 133 -12.59 -8.12 -0.74
CA SER A 133 -14.02 -8.09 -1.01
C SER A 133 -14.62 -6.68 -1.23
N ASN A 134 -13.93 -5.59 -0.86
CA ASN A 134 -14.59 -4.28 -0.69
C ASN A 134 -14.42 -3.26 -1.85
N GLY A 135 -13.87 -3.66 -3.00
CA GLY A 135 -13.78 -2.76 -4.16
C GLY A 135 -12.76 -1.61 -4.01
N GLU A 136 -11.74 -1.82 -3.18
CA GLU A 136 -10.68 -0.84 -2.88
C GLU A 136 -9.44 -0.99 -3.77
N SER A 137 -9.52 -1.77 -4.86
CA SER A 137 -8.39 -2.00 -5.77
C SER A 137 -7.77 -0.70 -6.31
N LEU A 138 -8.60 0.34 -6.54
CA LEU A 138 -8.11 1.66 -6.97
C LEU A 138 -7.24 2.35 -5.92
N LEU A 139 -7.58 2.22 -4.64
CA LEU A 139 -6.78 2.77 -3.55
C LEU A 139 -5.41 2.10 -3.50
N TRP A 140 -5.34 0.78 -3.66
CA TRP A 140 -4.07 0.04 -3.65
C TRP A 140 -3.19 0.33 -4.86
N ILE A 141 -3.79 0.59 -6.03
CA ILE A 141 -3.06 1.06 -7.20
C ILE A 141 -2.47 2.45 -6.94
N ASP A 142 -3.25 3.40 -6.41
CA ASP A 142 -2.76 4.74 -6.06
C ASP A 142 -1.64 4.68 -5.01
N LEU A 143 -1.84 3.95 -3.91
CA LEU A 143 -0.82 3.78 -2.87
C LEU A 143 0.43 3.06 -3.40
N GLY A 144 0.25 2.03 -4.22
CA GLY A 144 1.34 1.28 -4.83
C GLY A 144 2.18 2.13 -5.76
N ARG A 145 1.57 3.01 -6.55
CA ARG A 145 2.28 3.98 -7.40
C ARG A 145 2.96 5.06 -6.56
N ARG A 146 2.24 5.66 -5.62
CA ARG A 146 2.74 6.77 -4.79
C ARG A 146 3.93 6.38 -3.93
N TYR A 147 3.91 5.15 -3.40
CA TYR A 147 4.94 4.66 -2.50
C TYR A 147 5.80 3.57 -3.14
N SER A 148 5.80 3.41 -4.45
CA SER A 148 6.66 2.45 -5.17
C SER A 148 6.57 1.01 -4.68
N VAL A 149 5.35 0.53 -4.43
CA VAL A 149 5.06 -0.85 -4.02
C VAL A 149 4.40 -1.60 -5.18
N LYS A 150 5.24 -2.17 -6.06
CA LYS A 150 4.81 -2.92 -7.27
C LYS A 150 3.74 -3.97 -6.99
N ALA A 151 3.88 -4.70 -5.88
CA ALA A 151 2.94 -5.75 -5.48
C ALA A 151 1.51 -5.20 -5.31
N TRP A 152 1.34 -4.01 -4.72
CA TRP A 152 0.01 -3.42 -4.52
C TRP A 152 -0.64 -2.98 -5.83
N VAL A 153 0.16 -2.46 -6.76
CA VAL A 153 -0.33 -2.11 -8.11
C VAL A 153 -0.80 -3.37 -8.83
N LEU A 154 0.01 -4.44 -8.82
CA LEU A 154 -0.33 -5.69 -9.47
C LEU A 154 -1.60 -6.32 -8.88
N GLU A 155 -1.70 -6.44 -7.56
CA GLU A 155 -2.87 -7.05 -6.92
C GLU A 155 -4.13 -6.20 -7.11
N GLY A 156 -4.01 -4.87 -7.06
CA GLY A 156 -5.12 -3.99 -7.42
C GLY A 156 -5.58 -4.18 -8.86
N LEU A 157 -4.66 -4.24 -9.83
CA LEU A 157 -5.00 -4.48 -11.24
C LEU A 157 -5.64 -5.85 -11.45
N LYS A 158 -5.14 -6.89 -10.77
CA LYS A 158 -5.77 -8.22 -10.76
C LYS A 158 -7.19 -8.17 -10.21
N GLY A 159 -7.42 -7.47 -9.10
CA GLY A 159 -8.76 -7.31 -8.54
C GLY A 159 -9.72 -6.63 -9.51
N LEU A 160 -9.28 -5.57 -10.18
CA LEU A 160 -10.09 -4.87 -11.20
C LEU A 160 -10.35 -5.73 -12.44
N ALA A 161 -9.37 -6.53 -12.87
CA ALA A 161 -9.50 -7.42 -14.02
C ALA A 161 -10.39 -8.63 -13.72
N ALA A 162 -10.21 -9.27 -12.56
CA ALA A 162 -10.92 -10.49 -12.15
C ALA A 162 -12.39 -10.24 -11.77
N THR A 163 -12.83 -8.98 -11.70
CA THR A 163 -14.20 -8.63 -11.37
C THR A 163 -15.17 -9.30 -12.36
N ASN A 164 -15.96 -10.28 -11.86
CA ASN A 164 -16.94 -11.02 -12.66
C ASN A 164 -18.14 -10.18 -13.13
N SER A 165 -18.20 -8.91 -12.73
CA SER A 165 -19.20 -7.97 -13.20
C SER A 165 -18.98 -7.61 -14.67
N THR A 166 -20.06 -7.66 -15.45
CA THR A 166 -20.13 -7.06 -16.79
C THR A 166 -20.17 -5.54 -16.74
N THR A 167 -20.37 -4.96 -15.55
CA THR A 167 -20.41 -3.51 -15.36
C THR A 167 -18.99 -2.97 -15.29
N LEU A 168 -18.71 -1.99 -16.15
CA LEU A 168 -17.45 -1.25 -16.12
C LEU A 168 -17.38 -0.37 -14.87
N LEU A 169 -16.17 0.01 -14.50
CA LEU A 169 -16.00 1.08 -13.51
C LEU A 169 -16.65 2.37 -14.07
N PRO A 170 -17.22 3.22 -13.19
CA PRO A 170 -17.61 4.58 -13.57
C PRO A 170 -16.50 5.30 -14.32
N LEU A 171 -16.86 6.12 -15.30
CA LEU A 171 -15.90 6.80 -16.18
C LEU A 171 -14.90 7.62 -15.37
N GLU A 172 -15.35 8.29 -14.31
CA GLU A 172 -14.53 9.11 -13.42
C GLU A 172 -13.43 8.27 -12.74
N LYS A 173 -13.74 7.02 -12.38
CA LYS A 173 -12.78 6.09 -11.79
C LYS A 173 -11.78 5.59 -12.83
N LEU A 174 -12.20 5.36 -14.06
CA LEU A 174 -11.31 5.00 -15.18
C LEU A 174 -10.39 6.17 -15.55
N GLU A 175 -10.89 7.40 -15.52
CA GLU A 175 -10.06 8.58 -15.75
C GLU A 175 -9.01 8.74 -14.64
N SER A 176 -9.40 8.51 -13.38
CA SER A 176 -8.49 8.63 -12.23
C SER A 176 -7.32 7.64 -12.23
N ILE A 177 -7.47 6.46 -12.87
CA ILE A 177 -6.38 5.47 -12.96
C ILE A 177 -5.37 5.78 -14.08
N GLY A 178 -5.71 6.72 -14.98
CA GLY A 178 -4.93 7.06 -16.16
C GLY A 178 -5.39 6.30 -17.42
N SER A 179 -5.32 6.98 -18.57
CA SER A 179 -5.88 6.51 -19.84
C SER A 179 -5.23 5.21 -20.34
N ASP A 180 -3.90 5.08 -20.23
CA ASP A 180 -3.18 3.88 -20.65
C ASP A 180 -3.57 2.66 -19.80
N THR A 181 -3.55 2.81 -18.48
CA THR A 181 -3.98 1.75 -17.55
C THR A 181 -5.44 1.37 -17.77
N ALA A 182 -6.33 2.37 -17.95
CA ALA A 182 -7.74 2.15 -18.23
C ALA A 182 -7.94 1.38 -19.54
N MET A 183 -7.25 1.77 -20.61
CA MET A 183 -7.31 1.09 -21.91
C MET A 183 -6.89 -0.38 -21.80
N ARG A 184 -5.76 -0.65 -21.14
CA ARG A 184 -5.25 -2.01 -20.88
C ARG A 184 -6.21 -2.84 -20.02
N LEU A 185 -6.82 -2.22 -19.02
CA LEU A 185 -7.83 -2.85 -18.15
C LEU A 185 -9.10 -3.19 -18.92
N LEU A 186 -9.60 -2.29 -19.77
CA LEU A 186 -10.75 -2.55 -20.63
C LEU A 186 -10.44 -3.65 -21.64
N TYR A 187 -9.23 -3.65 -22.21
CA TYR A 187 -8.75 -4.68 -23.14
C TYR A 187 -8.78 -6.07 -22.48
N ILE A 188 -8.16 -6.26 -21.31
CA ILE A 188 -8.14 -7.56 -20.64
C ILE A 188 -9.54 -8.02 -20.23
N ARG A 189 -10.39 -7.10 -19.74
CA ARG A 189 -11.79 -7.42 -19.39
C ARG A 189 -12.60 -7.83 -20.61
N ASN A 190 -12.44 -7.13 -21.74
CA ASN A 190 -13.10 -7.50 -22.99
C ASN A 190 -12.66 -8.88 -23.49
N GLN A 191 -11.35 -9.18 -23.44
CA GLN A 191 -10.83 -10.52 -23.77
C GLN A 191 -11.45 -11.60 -22.87
N GLN A 192 -11.51 -11.37 -21.56
CA GLN A 192 -12.12 -12.30 -20.62
C GLN A 192 -13.62 -12.50 -20.86
N LEU A 193 -14.35 -11.44 -21.20
CA LEU A 193 -15.77 -11.53 -21.58
C LEU A 193 -15.95 -12.33 -22.88
N LEU A 194 -15.16 -12.05 -23.91
CA LEU A 194 -15.17 -12.81 -25.16
C LEU A 194 -14.84 -14.30 -24.93
N ASN A 195 -13.87 -14.60 -24.06
CA ASN A 195 -13.51 -15.97 -23.71
C ASN A 195 -14.64 -16.67 -22.94
N LYS A 196 -15.33 -15.96 -22.04
CA LYS A 196 -16.55 -16.46 -21.38
C LYS A 196 -17.65 -16.76 -22.40
N MET A 197 -17.85 -15.89 -23.39
CA MET A 197 -18.85 -16.09 -24.46
C MET A 197 -18.49 -17.24 -25.43
N LYS A 198 -17.20 -17.47 -25.68
CA LYS A 198 -16.69 -18.59 -26.49
C LYS A 198 -16.76 -19.95 -25.78
N ASN A 199 -17.18 -20.00 -24.52
CA ASN A 199 -17.34 -21.24 -23.79
C ASN A 199 -18.35 -22.16 -24.50
N PRO A 200 -18.01 -23.42 -24.84
CA PRO A 200 -18.89 -24.34 -25.58
C PRO A 200 -20.26 -24.57 -24.92
N ARG A 201 -20.41 -24.26 -23.62
CA ARG A 201 -21.69 -24.30 -22.91
C ARG A 201 -22.68 -23.19 -23.32
N LEU A 202 -22.21 -22.12 -23.98
CA LEU A 202 -22.97 -20.92 -24.34
C LEU A 202 -23.12 -20.76 -25.87
N CYS A 203 -22.91 -21.82 -26.65
CA CYS A 203 -23.11 -21.82 -28.11
C CYS A 203 -24.54 -21.37 -28.45
N GLY A 204 -24.67 -20.14 -28.95
CA GLY A 204 -25.92 -19.42 -29.19
C GLY A 204 -26.45 -19.51 -30.62
N LYS A 205 -26.61 -20.71 -31.19
CA LYS A 205 -27.62 -20.88 -32.26
C LYS A 205 -28.96 -21.13 -31.59
N ALA A 206 -29.96 -20.36 -32.04
CA ALA A 206 -31.21 -20.08 -31.34
C ALA A 206 -31.90 -21.31 -30.75
N ARG A 207 -32.45 -21.11 -29.54
CA ARG A 207 -33.25 -22.05 -28.77
C ARG A 207 -34.69 -22.11 -29.30
N GLU A 208 -34.85 -22.35 -30.59
CA GLU A 208 -36.17 -22.60 -31.19
C GLU A 208 -36.15 -24.02 -31.74
N GLU A 209 -36.96 -24.86 -31.09
CA GLU A 209 -37.31 -26.23 -31.49
C GLU A 209 -36.22 -27.31 -31.35
N ILE A 210 -35.93 -27.76 -30.13
CA ILE A 210 -35.38 -29.11 -29.92
C ILE A 210 -36.20 -29.85 -28.88
N SER A 211 -37.00 -30.81 -29.36
CA SER A 211 -37.54 -31.90 -28.56
C SER A 211 -36.38 -32.85 -28.21
N MET A 212 -36.09 -33.01 -26.91
CA MET A 212 -35.10 -33.96 -26.38
C MET A 212 -35.39 -35.39 -26.86
N PRO A 213 -34.37 -36.15 -27.31
CA PRO A 213 -33.73 -37.06 -26.35
C PRO A 213 -32.22 -37.31 -26.58
N GLY A 214 -31.48 -37.57 -25.49
CA GLY A 214 -30.17 -38.22 -25.53
C GLY A 214 -29.02 -37.37 -24.99
N TYR A 215 -28.66 -37.58 -23.72
CA TYR A 215 -27.47 -36.99 -23.11
C TYR A 215 -26.20 -37.66 -23.66
N SER A 216 -25.60 -37.05 -24.70
CA SER A 216 -24.23 -37.37 -25.10
C SER A 216 -23.25 -36.52 -24.30
N TYR A 217 -22.56 -37.14 -23.32
CA TYR A 217 -21.43 -36.54 -22.62
C TYR A 217 -20.22 -36.46 -23.57
N GLY A 218 -20.22 -35.54 -24.54
CA GLY A 218 -19.09 -35.42 -25.47
C GLY A 218 -19.27 -34.39 -26.58
N SER A 219 -20.51 -34.06 -26.92
CA SER A 219 -20.84 -33.06 -27.94
C SER A 219 -21.42 -31.79 -27.32
N CYS A 220 -21.40 -30.70 -28.10
CA CYS A 220 -22.11 -29.47 -27.76
C CYS A 220 -23.61 -29.65 -28.10
N ASN A 221 -24.50 -29.33 -27.15
CA ASN A 221 -25.94 -29.53 -27.31
C ASN A 221 -26.57 -28.63 -28.39
N THR A 222 -25.85 -27.62 -28.86
CA THR A 222 -26.34 -26.69 -29.89
C THR A 222 -25.86 -27.06 -31.30
N CYS A 223 -24.57 -27.37 -31.49
CA CYS A 223 -24.02 -27.72 -32.83
C CYS A 223 -23.90 -29.22 -33.08
N GLY A 224 -24.05 -30.07 -32.06
CA GLY A 224 -23.75 -31.52 -32.13
C GLY A 224 -22.27 -31.87 -32.28
N CYS A 225 -21.39 -30.87 -32.44
CA CYS A 225 -19.97 -31.07 -32.70
C CYS A 225 -19.21 -31.56 -31.45
N PRO A 226 -18.18 -32.42 -31.61
CA PRO A 226 -17.34 -32.88 -30.50
C PRO A 226 -16.74 -31.69 -29.76
N ARG A 227 -16.78 -31.69 -28.42
CA ARG A 227 -16.22 -30.57 -27.62
C ARG A 227 -14.74 -30.32 -27.91
N VAL A 228 -14.02 -31.36 -28.34
CA VAL A 228 -12.58 -31.31 -28.63
C VAL A 228 -12.27 -30.52 -29.90
N ASP A 229 -13.21 -30.48 -30.84
CA ASP A 229 -13.05 -29.88 -32.18
C ASP A 229 -13.99 -28.67 -32.38
N HIS A 230 -14.56 -28.14 -31.30
CA HIS A 230 -15.53 -27.07 -31.36
C HIS A 230 -14.88 -25.79 -31.94
N PRO A 231 -15.45 -25.12 -32.96
CA PRO A 231 -14.85 -23.94 -33.60
C PRO A 231 -14.58 -22.76 -32.65
N LEU A 232 -15.33 -22.70 -31.53
CA LEU A 232 -15.13 -21.71 -30.45
C LEU A 232 -14.02 -22.08 -29.45
N LYS A 233 -13.44 -23.29 -29.53
CA LYS A 233 -12.27 -23.72 -28.76
C LYS A 233 -10.98 -23.07 -29.28
N ALA A 234 -11.07 -21.87 -29.85
CA ALA A 234 -9.90 -21.08 -30.18
C ALA A 234 -9.01 -21.03 -28.94
N GLU A 235 -7.75 -21.40 -29.10
CA GLU A 235 -6.71 -21.37 -28.07
C GLU A 235 -6.58 -19.94 -27.55
N THR A 236 -7.42 -19.58 -26.61
CA THR A 236 -7.32 -18.31 -25.91
C THR A 236 -6.36 -18.55 -24.76
N GLU A 237 -5.05 -18.48 -25.05
CA GLU A 237 -4.09 -18.16 -24.01
C GLU A 237 -4.53 -16.82 -23.41
N ALA A 238 -5.18 -16.88 -22.26
CA ALA A 238 -5.62 -15.68 -21.56
C ALA A 238 -4.36 -14.88 -21.21
N THR A 239 -4.16 -13.76 -21.89
CA THR A 239 -3.04 -12.86 -21.59
C THR A 239 -3.16 -12.42 -20.14
N SER A 240 -2.13 -12.68 -19.34
CA SER A 240 -2.16 -12.39 -17.90
C SER A 240 -2.03 -10.88 -17.64
N VAL A 241 -2.46 -10.43 -16.46
CA VAL A 241 -2.34 -9.03 -16.03
C VAL A 241 -0.87 -8.61 -16.03
N GLU A 242 0.03 -9.46 -15.55
CA GLU A 242 1.47 -9.22 -15.49
C GLU A 242 2.06 -8.92 -16.87
N VAL A 243 1.59 -9.60 -17.92
CA VAL A 243 2.08 -9.40 -19.30
C VAL A 243 1.60 -8.06 -19.85
N ILE A 244 0.31 -7.74 -19.68
CA ILE A 244 -0.29 -6.51 -20.22
C ILE A 244 0.27 -5.26 -19.53
N PHE A 245 0.52 -5.35 -18.22
CA PHE A 245 0.96 -4.24 -17.39
C PHE A 245 2.47 -4.27 -17.12
N LYS A 246 3.25 -5.07 -17.85
CA LYS A 246 4.70 -5.23 -17.62
C LYS A 246 5.45 -3.89 -17.55
N ASP A 247 5.18 -2.99 -18.51
CA ASP A 247 5.84 -1.68 -18.58
C ASP A 247 5.42 -0.76 -17.42
N GLU A 248 4.14 -0.79 -17.05
CA GLU A 248 3.64 -0.03 -15.90
C GLU A 248 4.28 -0.51 -14.59
N LEU A 249 4.36 -1.83 -14.40
CA LEU A 249 4.99 -2.45 -13.23
C LEU A 249 6.51 -2.22 -13.22
N ALA A 250 7.15 -2.08 -14.37
CA ALA A 250 8.55 -1.73 -14.47
C ALA A 250 8.79 -0.30 -13.96
N ALA A 251 7.93 0.64 -14.34
CA ALA A 251 8.04 2.07 -14.02
C ALA A 251 7.76 2.44 -12.55
N VAL A 252 7.19 1.55 -11.74
CA VAL A 252 6.95 1.77 -10.31
C VAL A 252 8.26 1.54 -9.54
N GLU A 253 9.20 2.48 -9.60
CA GLU A 253 10.52 2.40 -8.93
C GLU A 253 10.54 3.05 -7.54
#